data_AF-A0A1K2F779-F1
#
_entry.id   AF-A0A1K2F779-F1
#
_cell.length_a   1.000
_cell.length_b   1.000
_cell.length_c   1.000
_cell.angle_alpha   90.00
_cell.angle_beta   90.00
_cell.angle_gamma   90.00
#
_symmetry.space_group_name_H-M   'P 1'
#
loop_
_entity.id
_entity.type
_entity.pdbx_description
1 polymer ?
#
loop_
_entity_poly.entity_id
_entity_poly.type
_entity_poly.pdbx_seq_one_letter_code
_entity_poly.pdbx_strand_id
1 'polypeptide(L)'
;SDASWSEFRSMLEYKAAWYGREVIAVDRWFPSSKLCSACGTLVGKMPLNVRTWTCDCGTTHDRDVNAAKNLLAAGLAVTVCGAGVRPQRSSPGGQSATKQKPPRREP
;
A
#
# COMPACT_ATOMS: atom_id res chain seq x y z
N SER A 1 7.73 21.46 3.72
CA SER A 1 6.58 21.28 2.84
C SER A 1 6.34 19.79 2.66
N ASP A 2 5.21 19.26 3.10
CA ASP A 2 4.81 17.89 2.77
C ASP A 2 4.40 17.83 1.30
N ALA A 3 4.76 16.75 0.59
CA ALA A 3 4.55 16.62 -0.86
C ALA A 3 3.08 16.31 -1.26
N SER A 4 2.10 16.69 -0.43
CA SER A 4 0.66 16.47 -0.66
C SER A 4 0.29 15.02 -1.05
N TRP A 5 0.91 14.01 -0.44
CA TRP A 5 0.70 12.59 -0.79
C TRP A 5 -0.75 12.11 -0.70
N SER A 6 -1.55 12.69 0.20
CA SER A 6 -2.98 12.39 0.29
C SER A 6 -3.74 12.86 -0.94
N GLU A 7 -3.43 14.07 -1.44
CA GLU A 7 -4.07 14.63 -2.62
C GLU A 7 -3.66 13.86 -3.87
N PHE A 8 -2.37 13.52 -4.00
CA PHE A 8 -1.88 12.66 -5.07
C PHE A 8 -2.63 11.33 -5.13
N ARG A 9 -2.81 10.68 -3.97
CA ARG A 9 -3.59 9.43 -3.88
C ARG A 9 -5.06 9.64 -4.26
N SER A 10 -5.72 10.67 -3.75
CA SER A 10 -7.11 10.98 -4.10
C SER A 10 -7.29 11.18 -5.61
N MET A 11 -6.35 11.85 -6.27
CA MET A 11 -6.40 12.05 -7.72
C MET A 11 -6.23 10.74 -8.52
N LEU A 12 -5.37 9.83 -8.05
CA LEU A 12 -5.24 8.50 -8.65
C LEU A 12 -6.52 7.69 -8.50
N GLU A 13 -7.10 7.64 -7.31
CA GLU A 13 -8.36 6.93 -7.03
C GLU A 13 -9.51 7.49 -7.88
N TYR A 14 -9.63 8.82 -7.94
CA TYR A 14 -10.61 9.51 -8.79
C TYR A 14 -10.48 9.11 -10.27
N LYS A 15 -9.26 9.23 -10.83
CA LYS A 15 -9.03 8.91 -12.25
C LYS A 15 -9.19 7.42 -12.53
N ALA A 16 -8.74 6.55 -11.64
CA ALA A 16 -8.91 5.10 -11.81
C ALA A 16 -10.38 4.72 -11.84
N ALA A 17 -11.20 5.24 -10.91
CA ALA A 17 -12.63 5.01 -10.89
C ALA A 17 -13.31 5.46 -12.20
N TRP A 18 -12.90 6.60 -12.76
CA TRP A 18 -13.43 7.08 -14.05
C TRP A 18 -13.17 6.09 -15.21
N TYR A 19 -12.06 5.36 -15.17
CA TYR A 19 -11.71 4.36 -16.19
C TYR A 19 -12.07 2.91 -15.79
N GLY A 20 -12.83 2.69 -14.71
CA GLY A 20 -13.16 1.35 -14.23
C GLY A 20 -11.94 0.55 -13.75
N ARG A 21 -10.93 1.23 -13.20
CA ARG A 21 -9.71 0.64 -12.64
C ARG A 21 -9.69 0.75 -11.12
N GLU A 22 -8.97 -0.16 -10.47
CA GLU A 22 -8.75 -0.16 -9.04
C GLU A 22 -7.35 0.38 -8.69
N VAL A 23 -7.24 1.13 -7.59
CA VAL A 23 -5.97 1.52 -6.98
C VAL A 23 -5.79 0.75 -5.69
N ILE A 24 -4.78 -0.12 -5.65
CA ILE A 24 -4.45 -0.91 -4.47
C ILE A 24 -3.28 -0.24 -3.75
N ALA A 25 -3.50 0.11 -2.48
CA ALA A 25 -2.45 0.65 -1.63
C ALA A 25 -1.69 -0.49 -0.94
N VAL A 26 -0.37 -0.49 -1.10
CA VAL A 26 0.55 -1.38 -0.40
C VAL A 26 1.07 -0.70 0.87
N ASP A 27 1.44 -1.49 1.88
CA ASP A 27 1.95 -0.98 3.15
C ASP A 27 3.15 -0.03 2.94
N ARG A 28 3.18 1.06 3.72
CA ARG A 28 4.24 2.08 3.63
C ARG A 28 5.64 1.51 3.89
N TRP A 29 5.74 0.50 4.74
CA TRP A 29 7.00 -0.12 5.17
C TRP A 29 7.36 -1.35 4.36
N PHE A 30 6.58 -1.69 3.33
CA PHE A 30 6.92 -2.78 2.43
C PHE A 30 8.27 -2.51 1.75
N PRO A 31 9.27 -3.39 1.91
CA PRO A 31 10.65 -3.13 1.50
C PRO A 31 10.87 -3.38 -0.01
N SER A 32 10.03 -2.79 -0.86
CA SER A 32 9.97 -3.07 -2.31
C SER A 32 11.31 -2.92 -3.02
N SER A 33 12.15 -1.96 -2.64
CA SER A 33 13.47 -1.73 -3.25
C SER A 33 14.58 -2.63 -2.69
N LYS A 34 14.39 -3.24 -1.52
CA LYS A 34 15.37 -4.09 -0.84
C LYS A 34 15.09 -5.58 -0.98
N LEU A 35 13.85 -5.94 -1.32
CA LEU A 35 13.44 -7.30 -1.60
C LEU A 35 13.91 -7.69 -3.00
N CYS A 36 14.62 -8.79 -3.14
CA CYS A 36 14.95 -9.33 -4.46
C CYS A 36 13.69 -9.86 -5.12
N SER A 37 13.29 -9.29 -6.27
CA SER A 37 12.13 -9.79 -7.02
C SER A 37 12.33 -11.17 -7.66
N ALA A 38 13.57 -11.69 -7.69
CA ALA A 38 13.88 -13.02 -8.22
C ALA A 38 13.85 -14.12 -7.15
N CYS A 39 14.39 -13.86 -5.95
CA CYS A 39 14.54 -14.90 -4.92
C CYS A 39 13.89 -14.56 -3.57
N GLY A 40 13.36 -13.35 -3.38
CA GLY A 40 12.71 -12.93 -2.13
C GLY A 40 13.66 -12.57 -0.98
N THR A 41 14.98 -12.62 -1.18
CA THR A 41 15.94 -12.22 -0.14
C THR A 41 15.87 -10.71 0.12
N LEU A 42 15.89 -10.32 1.39
CA LEU A 42 15.99 -8.92 1.81
C LEU A 42 17.44 -8.49 1.95
N VAL A 43 17.81 -7.43 1.23
CA VAL A 43 19.12 -6.78 1.39
C VAL A 43 19.10 -5.83 2.58
N GLY A 44 20.14 -5.87 3.41
CA GLY A 44 20.21 -5.09 4.64
C GLY A 44 20.19 -3.56 4.42
N LYS A 45 21.21 -3.02 3.74
CA LYS A 45 21.35 -1.58 3.50
C LYS A 45 21.24 -1.26 2.01
N MET A 46 20.47 -0.22 1.69
CA MET A 46 20.19 0.20 0.30
C MET A 46 20.13 1.75 0.23
N PRO A 47 21.27 2.45 0.37
CA PRO A 47 21.35 3.92 0.39
C PRO A 47 20.81 4.53 -0.91
N LEU A 48 20.16 5.70 -0.86
CA LEU A 48 19.41 6.25 -2.00
C LEU A 48 20.21 6.39 -3.31
N ASN A 49 21.52 6.57 -3.25
CA ASN A 49 22.40 6.70 -4.42
C ASN A 49 22.67 5.37 -5.16
N VAL A 50 22.35 4.21 -4.59
CA VAL A 50 22.59 2.91 -5.25
C VAL A 50 21.47 2.61 -6.24
N ARG A 51 21.65 2.94 -7.52
CA ARG A 51 20.62 2.73 -8.55
C ARG A 51 20.59 1.29 -9.09
N THR A 52 21.74 0.61 -9.08
CA THR A 52 21.89 -0.78 -9.53
C THR A 52 22.55 -1.61 -8.44
N TRP A 53 22.08 -2.83 -8.23
CA TRP A 53 22.68 -3.77 -7.26
C TRP A 53 22.51 -5.22 -7.72
N THR A 54 23.43 -6.09 -7.31
CA THR A 54 23.36 -7.52 -7.59
C THR A 54 23.01 -8.26 -6.31
N CYS A 55 21.98 -9.10 -6.37
CA CYS A 55 21.59 -9.98 -5.28
C CYS A 55 22.55 -11.16 -5.18
N ASP A 56 22.69 -11.75 -3.98
CA ASP A 56 23.47 -12.97 -3.76
C ASP A 56 22.97 -14.16 -4.60
N CYS A 57 21.71 -14.13 -5.07
CA CYS A 57 21.19 -15.10 -6.03
C CYS A 57 21.68 -14.88 -7.48
N GLY A 58 22.57 -13.91 -7.71
CA GLY A 58 23.17 -13.58 -9.01
C GLY A 58 22.36 -12.64 -9.90
N THR A 59 21.14 -12.25 -9.51
CA THR A 59 20.33 -11.32 -10.30
C THR A 59 20.76 -9.88 -10.09
N THR A 60 21.04 -9.16 -11.18
CA THR A 60 21.28 -7.72 -11.16
C THR A 60 19.96 -6.97 -11.35
N HIS A 61 19.74 -5.98 -10.49
CA HIS A 61 18.53 -5.17 -10.44
C HIS A 61 18.84 -3.70 -10.69
N ASP A 62 18.05 -3.06 -11.55
CA ASP A 62 17.73 -1.63 -11.36
C ASP A 62 16.76 -1.51 -10.18
N ARG A 63 17.04 -0.56 -9.27
CA ARG A 63 16.30 -0.38 -8.02
C ARG A 63 14.82 -0.14 -8.26
N ASP A 64 14.46 0.72 -9.21
CA ASP A 64 13.10 1.17 -9.41
C ASP A 64 12.29 0.10 -10.16
N VAL A 65 12.90 -0.56 -11.14
CA VAL A 65 12.31 -1.73 -11.82
C VAL A 65 12.06 -2.87 -10.84
N ASN A 66 13.01 -3.15 -9.94
CA ASN A 66 12.84 -4.16 -8.90
C ASN A 66 11.71 -3.79 -7.93
N ALA A 67 11.66 -2.53 -7.48
CA ALA A 67 10.59 -2.05 -6.63
C ALA A 67 9.21 -2.17 -7.30
N ALA A 68 9.10 -1.85 -8.59
CA ALA A 68 7.86 -2.00 -9.36
C ALA A 68 7.40 -3.46 -9.44
N LYS A 69 8.33 -4.41 -9.70
CA LYS A 69 8.02 -5.85 -9.71
C LYS A 69 7.49 -6.33 -8.36
N ASN A 70 8.12 -5.92 -7.27
CA ASN A 70 7.69 -6.28 -5.92
C ASN A 70 6.35 -5.65 -5.55
N LEU A 71 6.10 -4.40 -5.93
CA LEU A 71 4.81 -3.73 -5.71
C LEU A 71 3.67 -4.39 -6.50
N LEU A 72 3.94 -4.82 -7.74
CA LEU A 72 2.98 -5.61 -8.52
C LEU A 72 2.64 -6.92 -7.81
N ALA A 73 3.65 -7.68 -7.39
CA ALA A 73 3.44 -8.93 -6.67
C ALA A 73 2.63 -8.73 -5.37
N ALA A 74 2.97 -7.70 -4.59
CA ALA A 74 2.25 -7.36 -3.37
C ALA A 74 0.80 -6.93 -3.65
N GLY A 75 0.57 -6.11 -4.68
CA GLY A 75 -0.77 -5.67 -5.09
C GLY A 75 -1.65 -6.84 -5.52
N LEU A 76 -1.12 -7.76 -6.34
CA LEU A 76 -1.84 -8.97 -6.76
C LEU A 76 -2.18 -9.88 -5.58
N ALA A 77 -1.26 -10.02 -4.61
CA ALA A 77 -1.53 -10.80 -3.40
C ALA A 77 -2.70 -10.20 -2.57
N VAL A 78 -2.84 -8.87 -2.53
CA VAL A 78 -3.99 -8.20 -1.89
C VAL A 78 -5.29 -8.55 -2.61
N THR A 79 -5.31 -8.49 -3.95
CA THR A 79 -6.51 -8.81 -4.75
C THR A 79 -6.95 -10.26 -4.57
N VAL A 80 -6.00 -11.20 -4.58
CA VAL A 80 -6.31 -12.65 -4.56
C VAL A 80 -6.66 -13.14 -3.16
N CYS A 81 -5.93 -12.70 -2.14
CA CYS A 81 -6.04 -13.26 -0.78
C CYS A 81 -6.92 -12.43 0.15
N GLY A 82 -7.43 -11.26 -0.28
CA GLY A 82 -8.14 -10.33 0.60
C GLY A 82 -7.30 -9.88 1.79
N ALA A 83 -5.97 -9.95 1.68
CA ALA A 83 -5.03 -9.58 2.73
C ALA A 83 -5.13 -8.08 2.98
N GLY A 84 -6.00 -7.68 3.91
CA GLY A 84 -6.29 -6.28 4.20
C GLY A 84 -5.05 -5.56 4.73
N VAL A 85 -4.49 -4.67 3.93
CA VAL A 85 -3.48 -3.71 4.39
C VAL A 85 -4.19 -2.39 4.69
N ARG A 86 -4.59 -2.21 5.95
CA ARG A 86 -5.34 -1.02 6.42
C ARG A 86 -4.49 0.26 6.23
N PRO A 87 -5.07 1.36 5.73
CA PRO A 87 -5.60 2.37 6.66
C PRO A 87 -7.04 2.72 6.29
N GLN A 88 -7.94 2.59 7.26
CA GLN A 88 -9.31 3.07 7.12
C GLN A 88 -9.25 4.59 7.20
N ARG A 89 -9.83 5.28 6.22
CA ARG A 89 -10.32 6.64 6.43
C ARG A 89 -11.74 6.75 5.87
N SER A 90 -12.62 7.08 6.81
CA SER A 90 -14.06 7.22 6.75
C SER A 90 -14.56 7.97 5.51
N SER A 91 -15.64 7.46 4.92
CA SER A 91 -16.46 8.22 3.97
C SER A 91 -16.98 9.50 4.64
N PRO A 92 -16.86 10.69 4.01
CA PRO A 92 -17.55 11.88 4.47
C PRO A 92 -19.02 11.74 4.06
N GLY A 93 -19.88 11.25 4.96
CA GLY A 93 -21.32 11.22 4.68
C GLY A 93 -22.19 10.21 5.43
N GLY A 94 -21.65 9.36 6.31
CA GLY A 94 -22.47 8.44 7.10
C GLY A 94 -22.71 8.95 8.52
N GLN A 95 -23.90 9.48 8.80
CA GLN A 95 -24.32 9.72 10.19
C GLN A 95 -24.36 8.38 10.93
N SER A 96 -23.57 8.23 12.00
CA SER A 96 -23.74 7.09 12.90
C SER A 96 -25.06 7.22 13.65
N ALA A 97 -25.91 6.19 13.54
CA ALA A 97 -27.12 6.08 14.34
C ALA A 97 -26.74 6.08 15.83
N THR A 98 -27.19 7.09 16.57
CA THR A 98 -27.05 7.15 18.02
C THR A 98 -27.86 6.01 18.65
N LYS A 99 -27.16 5.09 19.30
CA LYS A 99 -27.78 4.02 20.10
C LYS A 99 -28.47 4.67 21.31
N GLN A 100 -29.80 4.81 21.26
CA GLN A 100 -30.58 5.24 22.43
C GLN A 100 -30.57 4.10 23.46
N LYS A 101 -30.13 4.43 24.69
CA LYS A 101 -30.19 3.53 25.84
C LYS A 101 -31.60 3.65 26.45
N PRO A 102 -32.34 2.55 26.68
CA PRO A 102 -33.64 2.64 27.33
C PRO A 102 -33.47 3.06 28.80
N PRO A 103 -34.41 3.84 29.36
CA PRO A 103 -34.33 4.28 30.75
C PRO A 103 -34.48 3.08 31.69
N ARG A 104 -33.58 3.03 32.69
CA ARG A 104 -33.64 2.07 33.80
C ARG A 104 -34.82 2.49 34.69
N ARG A 105 -35.78 1.59 34.90
CA ARG A 105 -36.77 1.72 35.97
C ARG A 105 -36.09 1.33 37.29
N GLU A 106 -36.15 2.23 38.26
CA GLU A 106 -35.78 1.98 39.65
C GLU A 106 -37.04 1.60 40.46
N PRO A 107 -36.90 0.94 41.62
CA PRO A 107 -37.90 0.03 42.18
C PRO A 107 -39.16 0.72 42.73
#